data_AF-A0A519VGJ0-F1
#
_entry.id   AF-A0A519VGJ0-F1
#
_cell.length_a   1.000
_cell.length_b   1.000
_cell.length_c   1.000
_cell.angle_alpha   90.00
_cell.angle_beta   90.00
_cell.angle_gamma   90.00
#
_symmetry.space_group_name_H-M   'P 1'
#
loop_
_entity.id
_entity.type
_entity.pdbx_description
1 polymer ?
#
loop_
_entity_poly.entity_id
_entity_poly.type
_entity_poly.pdbx_seq_one_letter_code
_entity_poly.pdbx_strand_id
1 'polypeptide(L)'
;MAYTREERERNKILLLATLNYLIEYHSRDMVFDDYSPSKQWYLQDLKQTEIDIEKSRSKQIKRRLEMHTSILRSRNDQVFNKYIKKNTNYEIDLFETFKTAVLPIIKKGRIDDNDVYLVEDFINAYAENIDEQEKIINLNNLQAKRESYLNDLLQDEDVITEKFNLIVQGKKSWTIAEEDYEEYLRESNKNWLLAEAIAPNGTNKLHLQFSGKGEQALTYINISLKGGFGSIYTAIGEKLPIKMYWKDDHNVVVETKSDYKFMNKYKQVSSYGDVVKIEYVEI
;
A
#
# COMPACT_ATOMS: atom_id res chain seq x y z
N MET A 1 20.66 1.72 24.79
CA MET A 1 21.30 0.40 24.93
C MET A 1 22.21 0.16 23.73
N ALA A 2 23.38 -0.44 23.93
CA ALA A 2 24.28 -0.85 22.85
C ALA A 2 23.95 -2.29 22.43
N TYR A 3 23.99 -2.58 21.12
CA TYR A 3 23.72 -3.92 20.60
C TYR A 3 24.89 -4.87 20.87
N THR A 4 24.59 -6.12 21.21
CA THR A 4 25.60 -7.17 21.34
C THR A 4 26.24 -7.46 19.97
N ARG A 5 27.37 -8.18 19.95
CA ARG A 5 28.00 -8.60 18.68
C ARG A 5 27.06 -9.50 17.87
N GLU A 6 26.37 -10.42 18.54
CA GLU A 6 25.43 -11.37 17.93
C GLU A 6 24.23 -10.65 17.34
N GLU A 7 23.63 -9.70 18.07
CA GLU A 7 22.51 -8.89 17.57
C GLU A 7 22.89 -8.08 16.33
N ARG A 8 24.12 -7.53 16.31
CA ARG A 8 24.61 -6.76 15.16
C ARG A 8 24.73 -7.63 13.92
N GLU A 9 25.32 -8.82 14.05
CA GLU A 9 25.48 -9.73 12.93
C GLU A 9 24.13 -10.28 12.45
N ARG A 10 23.24 -10.64 13.39
CA ARG A 10 21.87 -11.07 13.06
C ARG A 10 21.12 -10.01 12.27
N ASN A 11 21.09 -8.76 12.75
CA ASN A 11 20.38 -7.67 12.07
C ASN A 11 20.93 -7.40 10.67
N LYS A 12 22.25 -7.48 10.49
CA LYS A 12 22.89 -7.36 9.17
C LYS A 12 22.42 -8.45 8.21
N ILE A 13 22.51 -9.72 8.64
CA ILE A 13 22.13 -10.87 7.81
C ILE A 13 20.65 -10.76 7.41
N LEU A 14 19.79 -10.47 8.39
CA LEU A 14 18.35 -10.33 8.15
C LEU A 14 18.04 -9.17 7.20
N LEU A 15 18.68 -8.00 7.36
CA LEU A 15 18.43 -6.86 6.48
C LEU A 15 18.83 -7.16 5.03
N LEU A 16 20.02 -7.74 4.81
CA LEU A 16 20.47 -8.10 3.46
C LEU A 16 19.52 -9.13 2.81
N ALA A 17 19.11 -10.16 3.55
CA ALA A 17 18.14 -11.14 3.06
C ALA A 17 16.78 -10.50 2.78
N THR A 18 16.33 -9.57 3.62
CA THR A 18 15.06 -8.84 3.41
C THR A 18 15.10 -7.99 2.15
N LEU A 19 16.19 -7.26 1.90
CA LEU A 19 16.35 -6.46 0.69
C LEU A 19 16.40 -7.33 -0.57
N ASN A 20 17.12 -8.45 -0.53
CA ASN A 20 17.16 -9.39 -1.65
C ASN A 20 15.75 -9.96 -1.95
N TYR A 21 15.00 -10.32 -0.89
CA TYR A 21 13.61 -10.74 -1.02
C TYR A 21 12.73 -9.67 -1.71
N LEU A 22 12.82 -8.42 -1.25
CA LEU A 22 12.06 -7.32 -1.83
C LEU A 22 12.44 -7.05 -3.30
N ILE A 23 13.72 -7.18 -3.64
CA ILE A 23 14.22 -7.05 -5.01
C ILE A 23 13.67 -8.17 -5.91
N GLU A 24 13.59 -9.39 -5.39
CA GLU A 24 13.17 -10.57 -6.15
C GLU A 24 11.66 -10.63 -6.36
N TYR A 25 10.87 -10.38 -5.31
CA TYR A 25 9.43 -10.65 -5.28
C TYR A 25 8.55 -9.38 -5.32
N HIS A 26 9.04 -8.25 -4.82
CA HIS A 26 8.25 -7.02 -4.67
C HIS A 26 8.64 -5.89 -5.64
N SER A 27 9.56 -6.16 -6.56
CA SER A 27 10.03 -5.19 -7.57
C SER A 27 9.23 -5.19 -8.88
N ARG A 28 8.19 -6.01 -8.97
CA ARG A 28 7.31 -6.15 -10.14
C ARG A 28 5.93 -5.55 -9.91
N ASP A 29 5.79 -4.76 -8.85
CA ASP A 29 4.56 -4.06 -8.48
C ASP A 29 4.13 -3.08 -9.58
N MET A 30 5.05 -2.23 -10.04
CA MET A 30 4.87 -1.34 -11.18
C MET A 30 6.19 -1.21 -11.95
N VAL A 31 6.17 -1.51 -13.25
CA VAL A 31 7.34 -1.40 -14.14
C VAL A 31 6.95 -0.57 -15.37
N PHE A 32 7.65 0.54 -15.61
CA PHE A 32 7.40 1.47 -16.71
C PHE A 32 8.55 1.39 -17.71
N ASP A 33 8.33 0.93 -18.94
CA ASP A 33 9.41 0.73 -19.93
C ASP A 33 10.66 0.04 -19.35
N ASP A 34 10.45 -1.08 -18.65
CA ASP A 34 11.48 -1.88 -17.94
C ASP A 34 12.11 -1.20 -16.70
N TYR A 35 11.71 0.02 -16.38
CA TYR A 35 12.09 0.73 -15.17
C TYR A 35 11.12 0.45 -14.01
N SER A 36 11.62 -0.12 -12.92
CA SER A 36 10.86 -0.30 -11.66
C SER A 36 11.34 0.70 -10.59
N PRO A 37 10.49 1.66 -10.17
CA PRO A 37 10.83 2.58 -9.09
C PRO A 37 11.14 1.83 -7.78
N SER A 38 10.33 0.84 -7.42
CA SER A 38 10.51 0.03 -6.21
C SER A 38 11.84 -0.73 -6.24
N LYS A 39 12.18 -1.36 -7.38
CA LYS A 39 13.48 -2.03 -7.55
C LYS A 39 14.64 -1.07 -7.34
N GLN A 40 14.57 0.12 -7.93
CA GLN A 40 15.61 1.12 -7.81
C GLN A 40 15.77 1.60 -6.38
N TRP A 41 14.66 1.81 -5.67
CA TRP A 41 14.68 2.15 -4.25
C TRP A 41 15.38 1.06 -3.43
N TYR A 42 15.02 -0.21 -3.61
CA TYR A 42 15.66 -1.31 -2.87
C TYR A 42 17.15 -1.49 -3.20
N LEU A 43 17.55 -1.31 -4.47
CA LEU A 43 18.96 -1.35 -4.87
C LEU A 43 19.77 -0.22 -4.24
N GLN A 44 19.21 0.99 -4.17
CA GLN A 44 19.84 2.11 -3.45
C GLN A 44 19.94 1.82 -1.95
N ASP A 45 18.90 1.21 -1.37
CA ASP A 45 18.87 0.85 0.04
C ASP A 45 19.89 -0.24 0.39
N LEU A 46 20.11 -1.20 -0.52
CA LEU A 46 21.15 -2.22 -0.41
C LEU A 46 22.54 -1.59 -0.39
N LYS A 47 22.83 -0.70 -1.34
CA LYS A 47 24.11 0.04 -1.37
C LYS A 47 24.33 0.85 -0.09
N GLN A 48 23.28 1.50 0.42
CA GLN A 48 23.37 2.26 1.66
C GLN A 48 23.56 1.36 2.89
N THR A 49 22.99 0.16 2.86
CA THR A 49 23.17 -0.87 3.89
C THR A 49 24.62 -1.35 3.95
N GLU A 50 25.27 -1.56 2.81
CA GLU A 50 26.70 -1.92 2.75
C GLU A 50 27.58 -0.88 3.42
N ILE A 51 27.33 0.42 3.16
CA ILE A 51 28.03 1.53 3.81
C ILE A 51 27.78 1.54 5.32
N ASP A 52 26.55 1.28 5.76
CA ASP A 52 26.21 1.24 7.18
C ASP A 52 26.86 0.03 7.89
N ILE A 53 27.02 -1.09 7.20
CA ILE A 53 27.77 -2.28 7.69
C ILE A 53 29.24 -1.95 7.85
N GLU A 54 29.88 -1.38 6.83
CA GLU A 54 31.31 -0.99 6.86
C GLU A 54 31.59 -0.04 8.04
N LYS A 55 30.68 0.92 8.25
CA LYS A 55 30.79 1.92 9.32
C LYS A 55 30.24 1.44 10.68
N SER A 56 29.88 0.16 10.80
CA SER A 56 29.33 -0.43 12.05
C SER A 56 28.11 0.31 12.63
N ARG A 57 27.28 0.91 11.77
CA ARG A 57 26.10 1.74 12.11
C ARG A 57 24.87 0.89 12.48
N SER A 58 25.00 0.18 13.59
CA SER A 58 24.05 -0.87 14.00
C SER A 58 22.62 -0.37 14.24
N LYS A 59 22.46 0.88 14.71
CA LYS A 59 21.13 1.50 14.89
C LYS A 59 20.43 1.73 13.56
N GLN A 60 21.17 2.18 12.54
CA GLN A 60 20.66 2.41 11.19
C GLN A 60 20.24 1.10 10.53
N ILE A 61 21.07 0.06 10.67
CA ILE A 61 20.75 -1.29 10.18
C ILE A 61 19.45 -1.80 10.81
N LYS A 62 19.32 -1.74 12.15
CA LYS A 62 18.08 -2.20 12.81
C LYS A 62 16.85 -1.41 12.36
N ARG A 63 16.96 -0.07 12.29
CA ARG A 63 15.84 0.78 11.84
C ARG A 63 15.40 0.47 10.42
N ARG A 64 16.34 0.23 9.50
CA ARG A 64 16.05 -0.18 8.11
C ARG A 64 15.37 -1.54 8.07
N LEU A 65 15.86 -2.50 8.86
CA LEU A 65 15.23 -3.81 9.00
C LEU A 65 13.78 -3.68 9.47
N GLU A 66 13.53 -2.92 10.55
CA GLU A 66 12.19 -2.67 11.08
C GLU A 66 11.25 -1.98 10.07
N MET A 67 11.78 -1.02 9.30
CA MET A 67 11.01 -0.35 8.24
C MET A 67 10.55 -1.34 7.16
N HIS A 68 11.47 -2.15 6.64
CA HIS A 68 11.17 -3.11 5.57
C HIS A 68 10.29 -4.26 6.04
N THR A 69 10.53 -4.80 7.23
CA THR A 69 9.65 -5.83 7.79
C THR A 69 8.27 -5.26 8.12
N SER A 70 8.15 -3.98 8.47
CA SER A 70 6.83 -3.37 8.65
C SER A 70 6.02 -3.28 7.36
N ILE A 71 6.66 -3.04 6.21
CA ILE A 71 6.00 -3.04 4.89
C ILE A 71 5.51 -4.45 4.54
N LEU A 72 6.35 -5.47 4.78
CA LEU A 72 5.99 -6.87 4.53
C LEU A 72 4.85 -7.32 5.44
N ARG A 73 4.89 -6.92 6.71
CA ARG A 73 3.84 -7.22 7.70
C ARG A 73 2.50 -6.59 7.29
N SER A 74 2.50 -5.33 6.87
CA SER A 74 1.28 -4.66 6.42
C SER A 74 0.69 -5.25 5.13
N ARG A 75 1.49 -5.99 4.36
CA ARG A 75 1.06 -6.74 3.17
C ARG A 75 0.64 -8.18 3.49
N ASN A 76 0.65 -8.58 4.77
CA ASN A 76 0.43 -9.94 5.22
C ASN A 76 1.29 -10.98 4.47
N ASP A 77 2.59 -10.69 4.29
CA ASP A 77 3.49 -11.55 3.53
C ASP A 77 3.88 -12.83 4.30
N GLN A 78 3.08 -13.88 4.10
CA GLN A 78 3.26 -15.20 4.73
C GLN A 78 4.48 -15.97 4.21
N VAL A 79 4.97 -15.64 3.01
CA VAL A 79 6.07 -16.37 2.37
C VAL A 79 7.43 -15.89 2.89
N PHE A 80 7.50 -14.65 3.36
CA PHE A 80 8.74 -14.04 3.86
C PHE A 80 9.44 -14.84 4.96
N ASN A 81 8.71 -15.33 5.98
CA ASN A 81 9.30 -16.13 7.07
C ASN A 81 10.01 -17.38 6.53
N LYS A 82 9.41 -18.07 5.56
CA LYS A 82 9.98 -19.26 4.91
C LYS A 82 11.24 -18.89 4.12
N TYR A 83 11.22 -17.76 3.41
CA TYR A 83 12.39 -17.25 2.67
C TYR A 83 13.56 -16.95 3.60
N ILE A 84 13.33 -16.24 4.72
CA ILE A 84 14.39 -15.89 5.66
C ILE A 84 15.00 -17.14 6.29
N LYS A 85 14.17 -18.10 6.72
CA LYS A 85 14.67 -19.37 7.26
C LYS A 85 15.54 -20.11 6.24
N LYS A 86 15.09 -20.21 4.99
CA LYS A 86 15.84 -20.88 3.91
C LYS A 86 17.18 -20.21 3.59
N ASN A 87 17.23 -18.88 3.58
CA ASN A 87 18.42 -18.15 3.12
C ASN A 87 19.38 -17.74 4.24
N THR A 88 18.95 -17.79 5.50
CA THR A 88 19.76 -17.31 6.63
C THR A 88 19.86 -18.29 7.80
N ASN A 89 19.08 -19.37 7.79
CA ASN A 89 18.85 -20.27 8.93
C ASN A 89 18.27 -19.61 10.19
N TYR A 90 17.94 -18.32 10.15
CA TYR A 90 17.21 -17.68 11.25
C TYR A 90 15.72 -17.98 11.16
N GLU A 91 15.15 -18.40 12.28
CA GLU A 91 13.71 -18.37 12.48
C GLU A 91 13.30 -16.96 12.88
N ILE A 92 12.32 -16.44 12.15
CA ILE A 92 11.67 -15.18 12.46
C ILE A 92 10.17 -15.41 12.42
N ASP A 93 9.46 -14.60 13.18
CA ASP A 93 8.03 -14.44 13.04
C ASP A 93 7.76 -12.95 12.76
N LEU A 94 7.50 -12.64 11.48
CA LEU A 94 7.14 -11.31 11.01
C LEU A 94 5.94 -10.71 11.77
N PHE A 95 5.05 -11.56 12.27
CA PHE A 95 3.77 -11.19 12.87
C PHE A 95 3.78 -11.29 14.40
N GLU A 96 4.91 -11.65 15.02
CA GLU A 96 5.04 -11.92 16.47
C GLU A 96 4.44 -10.81 17.35
N THR A 97 4.54 -9.56 16.91
CA THR A 97 3.97 -8.42 17.63
C THR A 97 2.46 -8.55 17.84
N PHE A 98 1.74 -9.18 16.91
CA PHE A 98 0.31 -9.40 17.03
C PHE A 98 -0.03 -10.38 18.15
N LYS A 99 0.77 -11.46 18.34
CA LYS A 99 0.55 -12.41 19.44
C LYS A 99 0.49 -11.72 20.80
N THR A 100 1.41 -10.79 21.05
CA THR A 100 1.43 -10.07 22.32
C THR A 100 0.35 -8.99 22.41
N ALA A 101 0.07 -8.32 21.29
CA ALA A 101 -0.88 -7.22 21.23
C ALA A 101 -2.35 -7.67 21.38
N VAL A 102 -2.71 -8.91 21.01
CA VAL A 102 -4.09 -9.43 21.18
C VAL A 102 -4.39 -9.94 22.59
N LEU A 103 -3.39 -10.29 23.41
CA LEU A 103 -3.62 -10.84 24.75
C LEU A 103 -4.45 -9.92 25.67
N PRO A 104 -4.22 -8.59 25.71
CA PRO A 104 -5.06 -7.70 26.48
C PRO A 104 -6.53 -7.72 26.04
N ILE A 105 -6.80 -7.86 24.74
CA ILE A 105 -8.15 -7.91 24.16
C ILE A 105 -8.86 -9.20 24.60
N ILE A 106 -8.17 -10.34 24.48
CA ILE A 106 -8.68 -11.65 24.93
C ILE A 106 -8.98 -11.59 26.45
N LYS A 107 -8.06 -11.07 27.25
CA LYS A 107 -8.22 -10.94 28.71
C LYS A 107 -9.38 -10.03 29.09
N LYS A 108 -9.61 -8.97 28.32
CA LYS A 108 -10.71 -8.02 28.49
C LYS A 108 -12.06 -8.64 28.11
N GLY A 109 -12.08 -9.67 27.27
CA GLY A 109 -13.29 -10.44 26.94
C GLY A 109 -14.29 -9.70 26.04
N ARG A 110 -13.87 -8.62 25.39
CA ARG A 110 -14.64 -7.89 24.36
C ARG A 110 -13.69 -7.15 23.41
N ILE A 111 -14.16 -6.89 22.20
CA ILE A 111 -13.48 -6.11 21.17
C ILE A 111 -14.13 -4.72 21.13
N ASP A 112 -13.34 -3.67 21.36
CA ASP A 112 -13.78 -2.29 21.09
C ASP A 112 -13.39 -1.91 19.64
N ASP A 113 -13.89 -0.78 19.13
CA ASP A 113 -13.68 -0.41 17.71
C ASP A 113 -12.20 -0.30 17.30
N ASN A 114 -11.34 0.20 18.19
CA ASN A 114 -9.90 0.29 17.95
C ASN A 114 -9.19 -1.08 17.94
N ASP A 115 -9.82 -2.11 18.52
CA ASP A 115 -9.25 -3.45 18.63
C ASP A 115 -9.45 -4.24 17.32
N VAL A 116 -10.43 -3.88 16.49
CA VAL A 116 -10.88 -4.64 15.31
C VAL A 116 -9.74 -4.96 14.34
N TYR A 117 -9.02 -3.93 13.87
CA TYR A 117 -7.95 -4.12 12.89
C TYR A 117 -6.84 -5.03 13.40
N LEU A 118 -6.47 -4.89 14.68
CA LEU A 118 -5.44 -5.73 15.28
C LEU A 118 -5.89 -7.19 15.39
N VAL A 119 -7.17 -7.42 15.70
CA VAL A 119 -7.74 -8.77 15.75
C VAL A 119 -7.80 -9.40 14.36
N GLU A 120 -8.25 -8.66 13.35
CA GLU A 120 -8.27 -9.10 11.96
C GLU A 120 -6.86 -9.41 11.45
N ASP A 121 -5.89 -8.54 11.70
CA ASP A 121 -4.48 -8.75 11.36
C ASP A 121 -3.93 -10.02 12.00
N PHE A 122 -4.24 -10.27 13.27
CA PHE A 122 -3.81 -11.50 13.97
C PHE A 122 -4.43 -12.75 13.35
N ILE A 123 -5.75 -12.76 13.12
CA ILE A 123 -6.46 -13.90 12.53
C ILE A 123 -5.89 -14.18 11.14
N ASN A 124 -5.74 -13.15 10.32
CA ASN A 124 -5.18 -13.27 8.97
C ASN A 124 -3.72 -13.75 8.98
N ALA A 125 -2.94 -13.31 9.97
CA ALA A 125 -1.53 -13.69 10.09
C ALA A 125 -1.33 -15.15 10.51
N TYR A 126 -2.26 -15.70 11.31
CA TYR A 126 -2.09 -16.99 11.97
C TYR A 126 -3.19 -18.02 11.64
N ALA A 127 -4.03 -17.76 10.64
CA ALA A 127 -5.16 -18.61 10.26
C ALA A 127 -4.80 -20.11 10.13
N GLU A 128 -3.62 -20.41 9.60
CA GLU A 128 -3.12 -21.78 9.40
C GLU A 128 -2.21 -22.30 10.52
N ASN A 129 -1.93 -21.49 11.55
CA ASN A 129 -1.04 -21.86 12.64
C ASN A 129 -1.80 -22.65 13.72
N ILE A 130 -1.43 -23.92 13.90
CA ILE A 130 -2.08 -24.85 14.85
C ILE A 130 -1.97 -24.36 16.30
N ASP A 131 -0.83 -23.79 16.69
CA ASP A 131 -0.56 -23.36 18.06
C ASP A 131 -1.38 -22.11 18.45
N GLU A 132 -1.90 -21.38 17.46
CA GLU A 132 -2.68 -20.15 17.66
C GLU A 132 -4.19 -20.34 17.51
N GLN A 133 -4.66 -21.55 17.18
CA GLN A 133 -6.08 -21.82 16.90
C GLN A 133 -6.99 -21.53 18.09
N GLU A 134 -6.55 -21.81 19.32
CA GLU A 134 -7.35 -21.50 20.51
C GLU A 134 -7.58 -19.98 20.64
N LYS A 135 -6.56 -19.17 20.36
CA LYS A 135 -6.68 -17.70 20.39
C LYS A 135 -7.58 -17.22 19.27
N ILE A 136 -7.45 -17.80 18.07
CA ILE A 136 -8.30 -17.47 16.91
C ILE A 136 -9.78 -17.78 17.20
N ILE A 137 -10.09 -18.97 17.75
CA ILE A 137 -11.46 -19.33 18.13
C ILE A 137 -12.02 -18.33 19.16
N ASN A 138 -11.24 -18.00 20.18
CA ASN A 138 -11.64 -17.01 21.18
C ASN A 138 -11.93 -15.64 20.54
N LEU A 139 -11.05 -15.15 19.67
CA LEU A 139 -11.22 -13.87 18.98
C LEU A 139 -12.41 -13.86 18.03
N ASN A 140 -12.64 -14.92 17.26
CA ASN A 140 -13.83 -15.07 16.41
C ASN A 140 -15.12 -15.05 17.23
N ASN A 141 -15.15 -15.71 18.38
CA ASN A 141 -16.30 -15.67 19.29
C ASN A 141 -16.54 -14.25 19.83
N LEU A 142 -15.48 -13.48 20.11
CA LEU A 142 -15.61 -12.09 20.53
C LEU A 142 -16.08 -11.18 19.38
N GLN A 143 -15.62 -11.41 18.15
CA GLN A 143 -16.10 -10.70 16.95
C GLN A 143 -17.59 -10.96 16.74
N ALA A 144 -18.03 -12.22 16.77
CA ALA A 144 -19.44 -12.57 16.60
C ALA A 144 -20.34 -11.92 17.68
N LYS A 145 -19.87 -11.86 18.93
CA LYS A 145 -20.59 -11.13 20.00
C LYS A 145 -20.69 -9.64 19.74
N ARG A 146 -19.61 -9.01 19.26
CA ARG A 146 -19.60 -7.59 18.89
C ARG A 146 -20.56 -7.33 17.74
N GLU A 147 -20.53 -8.15 16.69
CA GLU A 147 -21.43 -8.04 15.54
C GLU A 147 -22.90 -8.20 15.94
N SER A 148 -23.21 -9.18 16.81
CA SER A 148 -24.56 -9.33 17.36
C SER A 148 -25.01 -8.07 18.10
N TYR A 149 -24.16 -7.54 19.00
CA TYR A 149 -24.46 -6.32 19.74
C TYR A 149 -24.69 -5.11 18.82
N LEU A 150 -23.88 -4.96 17.77
CA LEU A 150 -24.06 -3.89 16.78
C LEU A 150 -25.34 -4.07 15.98
N ASN A 151 -25.70 -5.30 15.60
CA ASN A 151 -26.96 -5.59 14.91
C ASN A 151 -28.17 -5.33 15.80
N ASP A 152 -28.11 -5.67 17.08
CA ASP A 152 -29.18 -5.40 18.05
C ASP A 152 -29.37 -3.88 18.23
N LEU A 153 -28.28 -3.12 18.34
CA LEU A 153 -28.32 -1.65 18.37
C LEU A 153 -28.97 -1.05 17.11
N LEU A 154 -28.72 -1.63 15.94
CA LEU A 154 -29.30 -1.16 14.67
C LEU A 154 -30.80 -1.46 14.54
N GLN A 155 -31.35 -2.36 15.35
CA GLN A 155 -32.78 -2.69 15.36
C GLN A 155 -33.60 -1.85 16.35
N ASP A 156 -32.95 -1.11 17.24
CA ASP A 156 -33.60 -0.24 18.20
C ASP A 156 -33.97 1.09 17.51
N GLU A 157 -35.28 1.36 17.34
CA GLU A 157 -35.81 2.52 16.60
C GLU A 157 -35.41 3.87 17.23
N ASP A 158 -34.97 3.86 18.50
CA ASP A 158 -34.50 5.04 19.23
C ASP A 158 -32.98 5.27 19.10
N VAL A 159 -32.23 4.35 18.50
CA VAL A 159 -30.78 4.50 18.27
C VAL A 159 -30.53 5.20 16.94
N ILE A 160 -30.33 6.51 17.02
CA ILE A 160 -29.82 7.29 15.89
C ILE A 160 -28.35 6.89 15.67
N THR A 161 -28.11 6.02 14.71
CA THR A 161 -26.75 5.66 14.28
C THR A 161 -26.26 6.70 13.27
N GLU A 162 -25.59 7.74 13.75
CA GLU A 162 -24.87 8.68 12.87
C GLU A 162 -23.50 8.09 12.52
N LYS A 163 -23.33 7.70 11.27
CA LYS A 163 -22.02 7.32 10.74
C LYS A 163 -21.29 8.57 10.29
N PHE A 164 -20.05 8.71 10.75
CA PHE A 164 -19.17 9.80 10.37
C PHE A 164 -17.93 9.26 9.67
N ASN A 165 -17.49 9.94 8.62
CA ASN A 165 -16.21 9.73 7.99
C ASN A 165 -15.18 10.68 8.61
N LEU A 166 -14.09 10.12 9.14
CA LEU A 166 -12.96 10.91 9.62
C LEU A 166 -12.08 11.31 8.44
N ILE A 167 -12.00 12.61 8.16
CA ILE A 167 -11.06 13.16 7.19
C ILE A 167 -9.77 13.55 7.92
N VAL A 168 -8.63 13.04 7.44
CA VAL A 168 -7.30 13.44 7.93
C VAL A 168 -6.51 14.05 6.78
N GLN A 169 -6.18 15.34 6.90
CA GLN A 169 -5.36 16.05 5.92
C GLN A 169 -4.15 16.71 6.60
N GLY A 170 -3.01 16.04 6.54
CA GLY A 170 -1.78 16.48 7.20
C GLY A 170 -1.94 16.48 8.73
N LYS A 171 -1.89 17.67 9.35
CA LYS A 171 -2.06 17.85 10.81
C LYS A 171 -3.51 18.18 11.23
N LYS A 172 -4.44 18.27 10.28
CA LYS A 172 -5.83 18.60 10.55
C LYS A 172 -6.69 17.35 10.40
N SER A 173 -7.70 17.22 11.25
CA SER A 173 -8.75 16.22 11.10
C SER A 173 -10.11 16.81 11.45
N TRP A 174 -11.15 16.33 10.78
CA TRP A 174 -12.55 16.65 11.05
C TRP A 174 -13.43 15.47 10.65
N THR A 175 -14.64 15.42 11.18
CA THR A 175 -15.65 14.43 10.83
C THR A 175 -16.66 15.03 9.87
N ILE A 176 -17.21 14.21 8.98
CA ILE A 176 -18.32 14.54 8.11
C ILE A 176 -19.36 13.43 8.17
N ALA A 177 -20.65 13.75 8.16
CA ALA A 177 -21.70 12.73 8.15
C ALA A 177 -21.58 11.85 6.89
N GLU A 178 -21.96 10.58 6.98
CA GLU A 178 -21.91 9.63 5.85
C GLU A 178 -22.75 10.11 4.66
N GLU A 179 -23.90 10.73 4.93
CA GLU A 179 -24.77 11.31 3.90
C GLU A 179 -24.11 12.46 3.12
N ASP A 180 -23.31 13.28 3.81
CA ASP A 180 -22.57 14.40 3.21
C ASP A 180 -21.22 13.96 2.61
N TYR A 181 -20.73 12.76 2.93
CA TYR A 181 -19.40 12.31 2.54
C TYR A 181 -19.26 12.16 1.03
N GLU A 182 -20.28 11.67 0.34
CA GLU A 182 -20.30 11.53 -1.12
C GLU A 182 -20.32 12.89 -1.84
N GLU A 183 -20.97 13.90 -1.24
CA GLU A 183 -20.96 15.27 -1.75
C GLU A 183 -19.59 15.92 -1.49
N TYR A 184 -19.05 15.80 -0.29
CA TYR A 184 -17.69 16.24 0.03
C TYR A 184 -16.65 15.59 -0.87
N LEU A 185 -16.69 14.29 -1.12
CA LEU A 185 -15.79 13.63 -2.06
C LEU A 185 -15.98 14.20 -3.46
N ARG A 186 -17.21 14.46 -3.90
CA ARG A 186 -17.47 15.10 -5.21
C ARG A 186 -16.89 16.51 -5.29
N GLU A 187 -17.00 17.32 -4.25
CA GLU A 187 -16.50 18.69 -4.22
C GLU A 187 -14.98 18.77 -3.99
N SER A 188 -14.44 17.91 -3.12
CA SER A 188 -13.03 17.88 -2.73
C SER A 188 -12.15 17.14 -3.73
N ASN A 189 -12.65 16.08 -4.39
CA ASN A 189 -11.85 15.27 -5.32
C ASN A 189 -11.88 15.76 -6.78
N LYS A 190 -12.79 16.63 -7.18
CA LYS A 190 -12.94 16.98 -8.61
C LYS A 190 -12.17 18.21 -9.08
N ASN A 191 -11.56 18.97 -8.17
CA ASN A 191 -10.76 20.11 -8.58
C ASN A 191 -9.44 19.73 -9.23
N TRP A 192 -8.95 18.50 -9.05
CA TRP A 192 -7.68 18.01 -9.62
C TRP A 192 -7.88 16.86 -10.61
N LEU A 193 -9.01 16.12 -10.53
CA LEU A 193 -9.38 15.07 -11.47
C LEU A 193 -10.15 15.65 -12.66
N LEU A 194 -9.60 15.51 -13.86
CA LEU A 194 -10.18 15.99 -15.12
C LEU A 194 -10.99 14.91 -15.83
N ALA A 195 -10.55 13.65 -15.78
CA ALA A 195 -11.27 12.52 -16.36
C ALA A 195 -10.86 11.20 -15.69
N GLU A 196 -11.75 10.22 -15.74
CA GLU A 196 -11.50 8.84 -15.31
C GLU A 196 -11.95 7.88 -16.42
N ALA A 197 -11.21 6.80 -16.62
CA ALA A 197 -11.61 5.71 -17.50
C ALA A 197 -11.31 4.36 -16.85
N ILE A 198 -12.32 3.49 -16.80
CA ILE A 198 -12.21 2.13 -16.26
C ILE A 198 -12.06 1.16 -17.45
N ALA A 199 -11.14 0.21 -17.33
CA ALA A 199 -10.92 -0.82 -18.33
C ALA A 199 -12.14 -1.75 -18.45
N PRO A 200 -12.32 -2.46 -19.58
CA PRO A 200 -13.42 -3.42 -19.77
C PRO A 200 -13.50 -4.49 -18.67
N ASN A 201 -12.37 -4.92 -18.11
CA ASN A 201 -12.30 -5.86 -16.99
C ASN A 201 -12.82 -5.31 -15.64
N GLY A 202 -13.14 -4.02 -15.57
CA GLY A 202 -13.68 -3.36 -14.37
C GLY A 202 -12.67 -3.13 -13.24
N THR A 203 -11.41 -3.54 -13.39
CA THR A 203 -10.39 -3.48 -12.34
C THR A 203 -9.35 -2.40 -12.59
N ASN A 204 -8.84 -2.30 -13.81
CA ASN A 204 -7.80 -1.32 -14.15
C ASN A 204 -8.42 0.05 -14.39
N LYS A 205 -7.73 1.11 -13.97
CA LYS A 205 -8.23 2.49 -14.06
C LYS A 205 -7.19 3.44 -14.62
N LEU A 206 -7.67 4.48 -15.30
CA LEU A 206 -6.90 5.65 -15.69
C LEU A 206 -7.50 6.89 -15.03
N HIS A 207 -6.66 7.79 -14.56
CA HIS A 207 -7.05 9.08 -14.04
C HIS A 207 -6.24 10.19 -14.72
N LEU A 208 -6.92 11.11 -15.39
CA LEU A 208 -6.34 12.33 -15.92
C LEU A 208 -6.47 13.39 -14.83
N GLN A 209 -5.35 13.90 -14.37
CA GLN A 209 -5.27 14.80 -13.23
C GLN A 209 -4.40 16.00 -13.57
N PHE A 210 -4.49 17.05 -12.77
CA PHE A 210 -3.51 18.13 -12.79
C PHE A 210 -3.14 18.57 -11.38
N SER A 211 -1.96 19.17 -11.26
CA SER A 211 -1.46 19.75 -10.01
C SER A 211 -0.71 21.06 -10.28
N GLY A 212 -0.67 21.94 -9.29
CA GLY A 212 -0.03 23.25 -9.41
C GLY A 212 -0.88 24.27 -10.18
N LYS A 213 -0.24 25.41 -10.50
CA LYS A 213 -0.82 26.52 -11.27
C LYS A 213 0.25 27.17 -12.16
N GLY A 214 -0.15 27.74 -13.28
CA GLY A 214 0.74 28.49 -14.17
C GLY A 214 1.83 27.64 -14.84
N GLU A 215 3.03 28.18 -15.04
CA GLU A 215 4.09 27.55 -15.83
C GLU A 215 4.68 26.26 -15.23
N GLN A 216 4.47 26.04 -13.93
CA GLN A 216 4.91 24.83 -13.23
C GLN A 216 3.77 23.83 -12.98
N ALA A 217 2.57 24.12 -13.49
CA ALA A 217 1.47 23.17 -13.42
C ALA A 217 1.80 21.91 -14.24
N LEU A 218 1.28 20.78 -13.80
CA LEU A 218 1.42 19.50 -14.47
C LEU A 218 0.04 18.95 -14.78
N THR A 219 -0.17 18.46 -15.99
CA THR A 219 -1.32 17.61 -16.34
C THR A 219 -0.80 16.22 -16.65
N TYR A 220 -1.30 15.20 -15.96
CA TYR A 220 -0.73 13.86 -16.00
C TYR A 220 -1.81 12.78 -15.96
N ILE A 221 -1.47 11.63 -16.55
CA ILE A 221 -2.30 10.43 -16.56
C ILE A 221 -1.68 9.41 -15.63
N ASN A 222 -2.42 9.05 -14.58
CA ASN A 222 -2.09 7.94 -13.71
C ASN A 222 -2.84 6.68 -14.15
N ILE A 223 -2.15 5.54 -14.14
CA ILE A 223 -2.76 4.22 -14.27
C ILE A 223 -2.79 3.54 -12.90
N SER A 224 -3.87 2.82 -12.61
CA SER A 224 -4.01 1.93 -11.46
C SER A 224 -4.12 0.49 -11.95
N LEU A 225 -3.20 -0.35 -11.51
CA LEU A 225 -3.14 -1.79 -11.77
C LEU A 225 -3.13 -2.55 -10.44
N LYS A 226 -3.14 -3.89 -10.48
CA LYS A 226 -3.14 -4.74 -9.28
C LYS A 226 -1.99 -4.42 -8.29
N GLY A 227 -0.80 -4.12 -8.79
CA GLY A 227 0.37 -3.87 -7.95
C GLY A 227 0.56 -2.43 -7.50
N GLY A 228 -0.24 -1.48 -7.99
CA GLY A 228 -0.17 -0.10 -7.55
C GLY A 228 -0.65 0.91 -8.57
N PHE A 229 -0.22 2.15 -8.36
CA PHE A 229 -0.58 3.29 -9.21
C PHE A 229 0.66 4.08 -9.61
N GLY A 230 0.63 4.72 -10.78
CA GLY A 230 1.69 5.65 -11.16
C GLY A 230 1.43 6.35 -12.49
N SER A 231 2.20 7.42 -12.74
CA SER A 231 2.04 8.24 -13.94
C SER A 231 2.61 7.56 -15.17
N ILE A 232 1.79 7.36 -16.20
CA ILE A 232 2.22 6.87 -17.51
C ILE A 232 2.57 8.00 -18.48
N TYR A 233 2.02 9.19 -18.24
CA TYR A 233 2.26 10.39 -19.04
C TYR A 233 2.14 11.63 -18.18
N THR A 234 3.09 12.56 -18.27
CA THR A 234 3.04 13.86 -17.58
C THR A 234 3.50 14.95 -18.50
N ALA A 235 2.63 15.93 -18.76
CA ALA A 235 2.93 17.14 -19.51
C ALA A 235 2.94 18.38 -18.60
N ILE A 236 3.80 19.34 -18.93
CA ILE A 236 3.87 20.64 -18.25
C ILE A 236 2.77 21.52 -18.82
N GLY A 237 1.87 21.96 -17.95
CA GLY A 237 0.73 22.82 -18.28
C GLY A 237 -0.45 22.54 -17.37
N GLU A 238 -1.24 23.57 -17.12
CA GLU A 238 -2.46 23.49 -16.32
C GLU A 238 -3.63 23.03 -17.21
N LYS A 239 -4.30 21.94 -16.81
CA LYS A 239 -5.54 21.45 -17.45
C LYS A 239 -5.42 21.30 -18.97
N LEU A 240 -4.33 20.69 -19.43
CA LEU A 240 -4.11 20.47 -20.86
C LEU A 240 -5.24 19.59 -21.44
N PRO A 241 -5.71 19.86 -22.68
CA PRO A 241 -6.78 19.12 -23.35
C PRO A 241 -6.30 17.74 -23.85
N ILE A 242 -5.87 16.90 -22.92
CA ILE A 242 -5.45 15.53 -23.14
C ILE A 242 -6.68 14.63 -23.00
N LYS A 243 -6.78 13.60 -23.82
CA LYS A 243 -7.78 12.53 -23.63
C LYS A 243 -7.07 11.20 -23.43
N MET A 244 -7.76 10.31 -22.73
CA MET A 244 -7.27 8.97 -22.47
C MET A 244 -8.46 8.01 -22.46
N TYR A 245 -8.25 6.79 -22.93
CA TYR A 245 -9.23 5.72 -22.85
C TYR A 245 -8.59 4.35 -22.99
N TRP A 246 -9.30 3.32 -22.52
CA TRP A 246 -8.96 1.93 -22.77
C TRP A 246 -9.50 1.50 -24.12
N LYS A 247 -8.63 0.94 -24.96
CA LYS A 247 -9.01 0.29 -26.23
C LYS A 247 -9.45 -1.15 -25.97
N ASP A 248 -8.78 -1.80 -25.03
CA ASP A 248 -9.10 -3.11 -24.45
C ASP A 248 -8.41 -3.21 -23.07
N ASP A 249 -8.40 -4.37 -22.42
CA ASP A 249 -7.81 -4.57 -21.08
C ASP A 249 -6.29 -4.34 -21.00
N HIS A 250 -5.59 -4.33 -22.14
CA HIS A 250 -4.13 -4.30 -22.25
C HIS A 250 -3.61 -3.15 -23.12
N ASN A 251 -4.49 -2.29 -23.64
CA ASN A 251 -4.11 -1.18 -24.52
C ASN A 251 -4.81 0.11 -24.09
N VAL A 252 -4.01 1.13 -23.82
CA VAL A 252 -4.45 2.49 -23.50
C VAL A 252 -4.11 3.40 -24.68
N VAL A 253 -5.03 4.28 -25.03
CA VAL A 253 -4.78 5.34 -26.01
C VAL A 253 -4.74 6.68 -25.29
N VAL A 254 -3.73 7.49 -25.59
CA VAL A 254 -3.56 8.86 -25.10
C VAL A 254 -3.53 9.80 -26.29
N GLU A 255 -4.56 10.65 -26.40
CA GLU A 255 -4.61 11.72 -27.40
C GLU A 255 -4.00 12.99 -26.79
N THR A 256 -2.95 13.51 -27.40
CA THR A 256 -2.20 14.67 -26.90
C THR A 256 -1.60 15.47 -28.04
N LYS A 257 -1.03 16.65 -27.75
CA LYS A 257 -0.33 17.44 -28.76
C LYS A 257 1.17 17.15 -28.77
N SER A 258 1.77 17.26 -29.95
CA SER A 258 3.20 17.03 -30.17
C SER A 258 4.09 18.14 -29.61
N ASP A 259 3.54 19.36 -29.44
CA ASP A 259 4.23 20.54 -28.92
C ASP A 259 4.28 20.61 -27.38
N TYR A 260 3.60 19.70 -26.68
CA TYR A 260 3.64 19.65 -25.22
C TYR A 260 4.99 19.17 -24.70
N LYS A 261 5.57 19.95 -23.77
CA LYS A 261 6.76 19.54 -23.03
C LYS A 261 6.36 18.52 -21.96
N PHE A 262 6.93 17.32 -22.01
CA PHE A 262 6.62 16.24 -21.08
C PHE A 262 7.78 15.92 -20.12
N MET A 263 7.44 15.51 -18.90
CA MET A 263 8.38 14.98 -17.92
C MET A 263 8.57 13.46 -18.07
N ASN A 264 7.49 12.75 -18.38
CA ASN A 264 7.51 11.33 -18.70
C ASN A 264 6.45 11.02 -19.78
N LYS A 265 6.76 10.03 -20.63
CA LYS A 265 5.92 9.52 -21.71
C LYS A 265 6.28 8.05 -21.91
N TYR A 266 5.72 7.18 -21.08
CA TYR A 266 6.04 5.75 -21.10
C TYR A 266 5.27 5.03 -22.21
N LYS A 267 5.86 4.01 -22.81
CA LYS A 267 5.25 3.22 -23.91
C LYS A 267 4.49 2.00 -23.39
N GLN A 268 4.89 1.48 -22.24
CA GLN A 268 4.21 0.39 -21.57
C GLN A 268 4.38 0.48 -20.06
N VAL A 269 3.44 -0.14 -19.37
CA VAL A 269 3.48 -0.35 -17.93
C VAL A 269 3.09 -1.78 -17.64
N SER A 270 3.75 -2.43 -16.69
CA SER A 270 3.40 -3.78 -16.27
C SER A 270 3.34 -3.92 -14.76
N SER A 271 2.50 -4.86 -14.31
CA SER A 271 2.31 -5.18 -12.90
C SER A 271 2.15 -6.70 -12.76
N TYR A 272 3.04 -7.35 -12.02
CA TYR A 272 3.07 -8.79 -11.81
C TYR A 272 2.99 -9.67 -13.08
N GLY A 273 3.44 -9.15 -14.22
CA GLY A 273 3.44 -9.85 -15.51
C GLY A 273 2.33 -9.41 -16.46
N ASP A 274 1.29 -8.74 -15.97
CA ASP A 274 0.27 -8.14 -16.82
C ASP A 274 0.82 -6.86 -17.45
N VAL A 275 0.83 -6.80 -18.79
CA VAL A 275 1.43 -5.69 -19.55
C VAL A 275 0.33 -4.87 -20.22
N VAL A 276 0.35 -3.57 -19.98
CA VAL A 276 -0.49 -2.58 -20.66
C VAL A 276 0.39 -1.73 -21.59
N LYS A 277 0.05 -1.71 -22.87
CA LYS A 277 0.69 -0.87 -23.89
C LYS A 277 -0.01 0.47 -23.98
N ILE A 278 0.76 1.51 -24.28
CA ILE A 278 0.29 2.89 -24.37
C ILE A 278 0.54 3.41 -25.79
N GLU A 279 -0.54 3.66 -26.50
CA GLU A 279 -0.57 4.25 -27.84
C GLU A 279 -0.77 5.77 -27.70
N TYR A 280 0.08 6.57 -28.35
CA TYR A 280 -0.06 8.03 -28.37
C TYR A 280 -0.53 8.48 -29.75
N VAL A 281 -1.64 9.22 -29.77
CA VAL A 281 -2.19 9.83 -30.98
C VAL A 281 -1.98 11.34 -30.89
N GLU A 282 -1.26 11.89 -31.86
CA GLU A 282 -1.00 13.34 -31.94
C GLU A 282 -2.14 14.03 -32.68
N ILE A 283 -2.71 15.07 -32.07
CA ILE A 283 -3.83 15.86 -32.59
C ILE A 283 -3.49 17.34 -32.81
#